data_AF-G5S836-F1
#
_entry.id   AF-G5S836-F1
#
_cell.length_a   1.000
_cell.length_b   1.000
_cell.length_c   1.000
_cell.angle_alpha   90.00
_cell.angle_beta   90.00
_cell.angle_gamma   90.00
#
_symmetry.space_group_name_H-M   'P 1'
#
loop_
_entity.id
_entity.type
_entity.pdbx_description
1 polymer ?
#
loop_
_entity_poly.entity_id
_entity_poly.type
_entity_poly.pdbx_seq_one_letter_code
_entity_poly.pdbx_strand_id
1 'polypeptide(L)'
;DNYRYDARGFQAAVFSHLRAGQAWLDSDLHYLSAKFSNIQRSITLGALRRVEEGETNGQLWGARLTSGYDFVMMPWLTTGPMLQYAWDYSHVNGYSEKLNTSTSMRFGDQ
;
A
#
# COMPACT_ATOMS: atom_id res chain seq x y z
N ASP A 1 -20.90 -4.97 -7.04
CA ASP A 1 -19.65 -5.15 -6.30
C ASP A 1 -19.49 -6.58 -5.81
N ASN A 2 -18.68 -7.38 -6.51
CA ASN A 2 -18.57 -8.83 -6.32
C ASN A 2 -17.20 -9.29 -5.82
N TYR A 3 -16.41 -8.39 -5.22
CA TYR A 3 -15.06 -8.67 -4.73
C TYR A 3 -14.89 -8.15 -3.30
N ARG A 4 -14.54 -9.04 -2.37
CA ARG A 4 -14.29 -8.72 -0.96
C ARG A 4 -13.04 -9.44 -0.51
N TYR A 5 -12.23 -8.80 0.33
CA TYR A 5 -11.06 -9.40 0.97
C TYR A 5 -10.82 -8.76 2.33
N ASP A 6 -10.19 -9.50 3.23
CA ASP A 6 -9.76 -9.05 4.54
C ASP A 6 -8.23 -8.93 4.55
N ALA A 7 -7.69 -7.72 4.74
CA ALA A 7 -6.25 -7.46 4.76
C ALA A 7 -5.73 -7.32 6.20
N ARG A 8 -4.66 -8.05 6.54
CA ARG A 8 -3.94 -7.91 7.82
C ARG A 8 -2.45 -7.82 7.54
N GLY A 9 -1.75 -6.87 8.14
CA GLY A 9 -0.33 -6.66 7.84
C GLY A 9 0.46 -6.00 8.95
N PHE A 10 1.76 -5.91 8.75
CA PHE A 10 2.69 -5.15 9.58
C PHE A 10 3.47 -4.16 8.73
N GLN A 11 3.81 -3.01 9.31
CA GLN A 11 4.65 -2.00 8.69
C GLN A 11 5.82 -1.66 9.61
N ALA A 12 6.99 -1.44 9.03
CA ALA A 12 8.15 -0.92 9.70
C ALA A 12 8.77 0.21 8.86
N ALA A 13 9.34 1.22 9.52
CA ALA A 13 10.00 2.32 8.84
C ALA A 13 11.16 2.87 9.67
N VAL A 14 12.16 3.41 8.98
CA VAL A 14 13.24 4.21 9.56
C VAL A 14 13.16 5.59 8.94
N PHE A 15 13.26 6.62 9.79
CA PHE A 15 13.13 8.01 9.36
C PHE A 15 14.29 8.86 9.88
N SER A 16 14.55 9.97 9.20
CA SER A 16 15.50 10.98 9.63
C SER A 16 14.98 12.38 9.34
N HIS A 17 15.36 13.33 10.19
CA HIS A 17 15.06 14.75 10.04
C HIS A 17 16.37 15.55 10.14
N LEU A 18 16.63 16.40 9.16
CA LEU A 18 17.76 17.31 9.13
C LEU A 18 17.26 18.74 8.99
N ARG A 19 17.84 19.66 9.76
CA ARG A 19 17.51 21.08 9.71
C ARG A 19 18.77 21.93 9.65
N ALA A 20 18.78 22.89 8.74
CA ALA A 20 19.85 23.86 8.55
C ALA A 20 19.24 25.26 8.40
N GLY A 21 19.17 26.00 9.51
CA GLY A 21 18.46 27.28 9.57
C GLY A 21 16.98 27.11 9.27
N GLN A 22 16.51 27.80 8.22
CA GLN A 22 15.12 27.75 7.75
C GLN A 22 14.84 26.56 6.83
N ALA A 23 15.86 25.90 6.29
CA ALA A 23 15.70 24.72 5.44
C ALA A 23 15.60 23.44 6.28
N TRP A 24 14.76 22.51 5.85
CA TRP A 24 14.63 21.20 6.46
C TRP A 24 14.46 20.10 5.42
N LEU A 25 14.83 18.88 5.80
CA LEU A 25 14.78 17.67 5.01
C LEU A 25 14.33 16.50 5.88
N ASP A 26 13.24 15.87 5.49
CA ASP A 26 12.76 14.60 6.01
C ASP A 26 13.01 13.49 5.01
N SER A 27 13.44 12.33 5.49
CA SER A 27 13.52 11.13 4.68
C SER A 27 13.03 9.92 5.45
N ASP A 28 12.42 8.96 4.75
CA ASP A 28 12.12 7.65 5.30
C ASP A 28 12.32 6.52 4.30
N LEU A 29 12.64 5.35 4.84
CA LEU A 29 12.57 4.06 4.18
C LEU A 29 11.52 3.23 4.93
N HIS A 30 10.57 2.66 4.19
CA HIS A 30 9.48 1.92 4.79
C HIS A 30 9.25 0.58 4.09
N TYR A 31 8.76 -0.39 4.86
CA TYR A 31 8.39 -1.72 4.42
C TYR A 31 7.04 -2.09 5.03
N LEU A 32 6.17 -2.68 4.22
CA LEU A 32 4.86 -3.18 4.58
C LEU A 32 4.73 -4.62 4.06
N SER A 33 4.27 -5.52 4.90
CA SER A 33 3.80 -6.84 4.45
C SER A 33 2.36 -7.03 4.86
N ALA A 34 1.52 -7.49 3.94
CA ALA A 34 0.12 -7.74 4.16
C ALA A 34 -0.27 -9.14 3.66
N LYS A 35 -1.10 -9.82 4.44
CA LYS A 35 -1.83 -11.01 4.02
C LYS A 35 -3.25 -10.62 3.64
N PHE A 36 -3.65 -10.97 2.43
CA PHE A 36 -5.00 -10.84 1.91
C PHE A 36 -5.69 -12.19 2.05
N SER A 37 -6.67 -12.23 2.95
CA SER A 37 -7.46 -13.42 3.26
C SER A 37 -8.90 -13.26 2.78
N ASN A 38 -9.60 -14.39 2.62
CA ASN A 38 -11.01 -14.41 2.27
C ASN A 38 -11.32 -13.60 0.99
N ILE A 39 -10.48 -13.75 -0.04
CA ILE A 39 -10.68 -13.11 -1.33
C ILE A 39 -11.87 -13.80 -2.00
N GLN A 40 -13.03 -13.17 -2.00
CA GLN A 40 -14.27 -13.72 -2.53
C GLN A 40 -14.60 -13.11 -3.88
N ARG A 41 -14.69 -13.94 -4.92
CA ARG A 41 -15.16 -13.55 -6.25
C ARG A 41 -16.52 -14.17 -6.53
N SER A 42 -17.57 -13.34 -6.63
CA SER A 42 -18.92 -13.82 -6.93
C SER A 42 -19.20 -13.84 -8.43
N ILE A 43 -19.56 -15.01 -8.95
CA ILE A 43 -19.90 -15.27 -10.36
C ILE A 43 -21.39 -15.61 -10.43
N THR A 44 -22.10 -15.00 -11.37
CA THR A 44 -23.51 -15.35 -11.64
C THR A 44 -23.56 -16.27 -12.85
N LEU A 45 -24.10 -17.48 -12.66
CA LEU A 45 -24.27 -18.50 -13.69
C LEU A 45 -25.77 -18.76 -13.87
N GLY A 46 -26.42 -17.98 -14.72
CA GLY A 46 -27.89 -17.99 -14.85
C GLY A 46 -28.56 -17.54 -13.56
N ALA A 47 -29.44 -18.37 -12.98
CA ALA A 47 -30.10 -18.09 -11.70
C ALA A 47 -29.22 -18.42 -10.46
N LEU A 48 -28.06 -19.04 -10.65
CA LEU A 48 -27.18 -19.47 -9.56
C LEU A 48 -26.07 -18.44 -9.31
N ARG A 49 -25.79 -18.14 -8.04
CA ARG A 49 -24.62 -17.35 -7.63
C ARG A 49 -23.58 -18.25 -6.98
N ARG A 50 -22.34 -18.22 -7.47
CA ARG A 50 -21.21 -19.00 -6.95
C ARG A 50 -20.12 -18.06 -6.45
N VAL A 51 -19.47 -18.40 -5.34
CA VAL A 51 -18.35 -17.63 -4.78
C VAL A 51 -17.10 -18.49 -4.85
N GLU A 52 -16.04 -17.94 -5.44
CA GLU A 52 -14.69 -18.53 -5.43
C GLU A 52 -13.84 -17.82 -4.37
N GLU A 53 -13.03 -18.59 -3.64
CA GLU A 53 -12.23 -18.09 -2.50
C GLU A 53 -10.72 -18.25 -2.75
N GLY A 54 -9.94 -17.23 -2.40
CA GLY A 54 -8.48 -17.21 -2.48
C GLY A 54 -7.80 -16.54 -1.29
N GLU A 55 -6.49 -16.73 -1.19
CA GLU A 55 -5.61 -16.01 -0.26
C GLU A 55 -4.33 -15.63 -1.01
N THR A 56 -3.80 -14.44 -0.75
CA THR A 56 -2.48 -14.04 -1.25
C THR A 56 -1.72 -13.18 -0.23
N ASN A 57 -0.42 -13.01 -0.44
CA ASN A 57 0.43 -12.11 0.33
C ASN A 57 0.92 -10.98 -0.58
N GLY A 58 1.04 -9.79 -0.02
CA GLY A 58 1.65 -8.64 -0.66
C GLY A 58 2.76 -8.05 0.19
N GLN A 59 3.70 -7.43 -0.49
CA GLN A 59 4.80 -6.69 0.10
C GLN A 59 4.88 -5.34 -0.60
N LEU A 60 5.15 -4.29 0.16
CA LEU A 60 5.46 -2.97 -0.37
C LEU A 60 6.70 -2.47 0.34
N TRP A 61 7.59 -1.84 -0.41
CA TRP A 61 8.69 -1.09 0.18
C TRP A 61 8.90 0.17 -0.63
N GLY A 62 9.35 1.21 0.05
CA GLY A 62 9.46 2.51 -0.56
C GLY A 62 10.40 3.43 0.19
N ALA A 63 10.66 4.54 -0.47
CA ALA A 63 11.47 5.63 0.04
C ALA A 63 10.74 6.95 -0.20
N ARG A 64 10.78 7.83 0.79
CA ARG A 64 10.19 9.16 0.66
C ARG A 64 11.20 10.21 1.11
N LEU A 65 11.23 11.30 0.36
CA LEU A 65 12.04 12.48 0.64
C LEU A 65 11.12 13.70 0.62
N THR A 66 11.12 14.48 1.68
CA THR A 66 10.37 15.74 1.77
C THR A 66 11.33 16.85 2.17
N SER A 67 11.36 17.95 1.44
CA SER A 67 12.15 19.12 1.80
C SER A 67 11.28 20.36 1.87
N GLY A 68 11.70 21.34 2.64
CA GLY A 68 10.99 22.60 2.75
C GLY A 68 11.86 23.73 3.24
N TYR A 69 11.30 24.93 3.18
CA TYR A 69 11.93 26.15 3.65
C TYR A 69 10.92 26.99 4.45
N ASP A 70 11.23 27.26 5.70
CA ASP A 70 10.36 27.98 6.63
C ASP A 70 10.62 29.50 6.54
N PHE A 71 9.73 30.27 5.93
CA PHE A 71 9.73 31.73 6.07
C PHE A 71 9.09 32.13 7.41
N VAL A 72 9.87 32.79 8.27
CA VAL A 72 9.39 33.31 9.56
C VAL A 72 8.61 34.59 9.33
N MET A 73 7.29 34.53 9.45
CA MET A 73 6.40 35.70 9.33
C MET A 73 6.30 36.43 10.67
N MET A 74 6.16 35.66 11.75
CA MET A 74 6.08 36.13 13.13
C MET A 74 6.75 35.09 14.04
N PRO A 75 7.10 35.42 15.30
CA PRO A 75 7.74 34.46 16.21
C PRO A 75 6.94 33.15 16.44
N TRP A 76 5.64 33.16 16.15
CA TRP A 76 4.72 32.03 16.29
C TRP A 76 4.18 31.52 14.94
N LEU A 77 4.60 32.10 13.81
CA LEU A 77 4.08 31.76 12.49
C LEU A 77 5.22 31.60 11.48
N THR A 78 5.40 30.38 11.01
CA THR A 78 6.22 30.05 9.84
C THR A 78 5.35 29.53 8.71
N THR A 79 5.77 29.80 7.48
CA THR A 79 5.11 29.28 6.27
C THR A 79 6.14 29.17 5.16
N GLY A 80 5.92 28.29 4.18
CA GLY A 80 6.80 28.26 3.02
C GLY A 80 6.55 27.04 2.14
N PRO A 81 7.30 26.94 1.03
CA PRO A 81 7.14 25.85 0.10
C PRO A 81 7.68 24.55 0.69
N MET A 82 7.03 23.45 0.32
CA MET A 82 7.56 22.11 0.50
C MET A 82 7.51 21.34 -0.82
N LEU A 83 8.47 20.43 -1.01
CA LEU A 83 8.53 19.51 -2.13
C LEU A 83 8.65 18.10 -1.58
N GLN A 84 7.87 17.17 -2.13
CA GLN A 84 7.95 15.76 -1.77
C GLN A 84 8.16 14.90 -3.00
N TYR A 85 9.01 13.89 -2.84
CA TYR A 85 9.18 12.80 -3.79
C TYR A 85 9.03 11.47 -3.04
N ALA A 86 8.23 10.56 -3.59
CA ALA A 86 8.02 9.23 -3.06
C ALA A 86 8.19 8.21 -4.17
N TRP A 87 8.84 7.10 -3.84
CA TRP A 87 8.97 5.95 -4.72
C TRP A 87 8.60 4.69 -3.96
N ASP A 88 7.55 4.03 -4.44
CA ASP A 88 6.98 2.84 -3.81
C ASP A 88 6.96 1.69 -4.81
N TYR A 89 7.49 0.55 -4.40
CA TYR A 89 7.40 -0.71 -5.12
C TYR A 89 6.51 -1.67 -4.35
N SER A 90 5.45 -2.14 -5.01
CA SER A 90 4.54 -3.14 -4.46
C SER A 90 4.61 -4.43 -5.28
N HIS A 91 4.52 -5.56 -4.61
CA HIS A 91 4.41 -6.88 -5.21
C HIS A 91 3.38 -7.70 -4.45
N VAL A 92 2.40 -8.24 -5.15
CA VAL A 92 1.39 -9.17 -4.64
C VAL A 92 1.58 -10.50 -5.33
N ASN A 93 1.80 -11.54 -4.55
CA ASN A 93 2.00 -12.88 -5.10
C ASN A 93 0.76 -13.34 -5.86
N GLY A 94 0.97 -14.17 -6.87
CA GLY A 94 -0.09 -14.91 -7.53
C GLY A 94 -0.78 -15.86 -6.58
N TYR A 95 -2.05 -16.14 -6.85
CA TYR A 95 -2.83 -17.08 -6.07
C TYR A 95 -3.79 -17.90 -6.95
N SER A 96 -4.15 -19.08 -6.45
CA SER A 96 -5.16 -19.94 -7.06
C SER A 96 -6.39 -19.95 -6.18
N GLU A 97 -7.57 -19.89 -6.78
CA GLU A 97 -8.82 -20.09 -6.07
C GLU A 97 -8.92 -21.56 -5.59
N LYS A 98 -9.42 -21.76 -4.35
CA LYS A 98 -9.29 -23.02 -3.60
C LYS A 98 -10.27 -24.12 -4.03
N LEU A 99 -11.41 -23.75 -4.62
CA LEU A 99 -12.55 -24.67 -4.78
C LEU A 99 -12.40 -25.64 -5.97
N ASN A 100 -11.34 -25.52 -6.79
CA ASN A 100 -11.01 -26.38 -7.94
C ASN A 100 -12.22 -26.74 -8.82
N THR A 101 -13.07 -25.76 -9.05
CA THR A 101 -14.30 -25.87 -9.84
C THR A 101 -13.99 -25.53 -11.30
N SER A 102 -14.94 -25.77 -12.20
CA SER A 102 -14.82 -25.34 -13.60
C SER A 102 -14.73 -23.81 -13.76
N THR A 103 -14.97 -23.05 -12.69
CA THR A 103 -14.89 -21.58 -12.67
C THR A 103 -13.71 -21.04 -11.86
N SER A 104 -12.90 -21.90 -11.24
CA SER A 104 -11.72 -21.49 -10.47
C SER A 104 -10.61 -20.96 -11.39
N MET A 105 -9.99 -19.86 -10.97
CA MET A 105 -8.94 -19.16 -11.71
C MET A 105 -7.58 -19.22 -10.99
N ARG A 106 -6.51 -19.02 -11.77
CA ARG A 106 -5.16 -18.77 -11.28
C ARG A 106 -4.73 -17.37 -11.71
N PHE A 107 -4.32 -16.57 -10.75
CA PHE A 107 -3.79 -15.23 -10.97
C PHE A 107 -2.27 -15.28 -10.81
N GLY A 108 -1.56 -14.69 -11.76
CA GLY A 108 -0.11 -14.49 -11.67
C GLY A 108 0.24 -13.38 -10.67
N ASP A 109 1.54 -13.20 -10.44
CA ASP A 109 2.05 -12.12 -9.61
C ASP A 109 1.69 -10.74 -10.19
N GLN A 110 1.45 -9.75 -9.32
CA GLN A 110 1.01 -8.39 -9.67
C GLN A 110 1.80 -7.31 -8.95
#